data_AF-A0A956Y8Z5-F1
#
_entry.id   AF-A0A956Y8Z5-F1
#
_cell.length_a   1.000
_cell.length_b   1.000
_cell.length_c   1.000
_cell.angle_alpha   90.00
_cell.angle_beta   90.00
_cell.angle_gamma   90.00
#
_symmetry.space_group_name_H-M   'P 1'
#
loop_
_entity.id
_entity.type
_entity.pdbx_description
1 polymer ?
#
loop_
_entity_poly.entity_id
_entity_poly.type
_entity_poly.pdbx_seq_one_letter_code
_entity_poly.pdbx_strand_id
1 'polypeptide(L)'
;MMNADPKLLQLFQEEVTDYLQALNDGLLRIEMAEGNERSELIREMNRLAHSMKGAARAVGYSMIETVGHAMEEVLNRVMAGSLELSPDVADTLYDGLDLITGAMNGDDDDETIPADVIEEVVNNLRQAAGLDPLGATNDAAKPNGNGAAINENQEVPDITPKAKAKAAKPVAQPEPKPEPEAKHITEIQAEQPEAVHAKHENEHEQSTATMTMVLRPPEETLRVAVRKLDHLMAEVSELLVARMQSDERRRQISEVRRDLMKWQRHWRGVRASYIRLVRRQQESDSALPPELVALIKFMETNERYLSRVTRQLTQLGQHMAQDNMQLTALSDLLQDDVASLRMMPFESIVGSFQRMVRDISREQNKEIHLEIIGAHVEIDKMVLDALKDPLVHLLRNSVDHGLEDGDTREAAGKAHTGSLILKVEQRGSEIVIIVGDDGRGFDINRIKQK
;
A
#
# COMPACT_ATOMS: atom_id res chain seq x y z
N MET A 1 5.42 12.17 -0.35
CA MET A 1 5.94 10.80 -0.56
C MET A 1 7.42 10.85 -0.93
N MET A 2 8.30 10.65 0.05
CA MET A 2 9.59 10.03 -0.24
C MET A 2 9.35 8.53 -0.10
N ASN A 3 9.53 7.76 -1.17
CA ASN A 3 9.55 6.30 -1.12
C ASN A 3 10.74 5.89 -0.25
N ALA A 4 10.52 5.68 1.05
CA ALA A 4 11.47 4.95 1.86
C ALA A 4 11.62 3.55 1.24
N ASP A 5 12.86 3.10 1.09
CA ASP A 5 13.16 1.73 0.63
C ASP A 5 12.38 0.75 1.53
N PRO A 6 11.56 -0.17 0.97
CA PRO A 6 10.81 -1.16 1.76
C PRO A 6 11.69 -1.92 2.76
N LYS A 7 12.97 -2.12 2.42
CA LYS A 7 13.95 -2.75 3.30
C LYS A 7 14.39 -1.87 4.46
N LEU A 8 14.51 -0.55 4.23
CA LEU A 8 14.81 0.43 5.26
C LEU A 8 13.63 0.56 6.24
N LEU A 9 12.41 0.51 5.73
CA LEU A 9 11.19 0.57 6.53
C LEU A 9 11.01 -0.68 7.40
N GLN A 10 11.31 -1.87 6.86
CA GLN A 10 11.32 -3.11 7.65
C GLN A 10 12.38 -3.07 8.77
N LEU A 11 13.61 -2.65 8.45
CA LEU A 11 14.68 -2.55 9.46
C LEU A 11 14.31 -1.55 10.56
N PHE A 12 13.74 -0.41 10.18
CA PHE A 12 13.21 0.58 11.12
C PHE A 12 12.11 0.00 12.02
N GLN A 13 11.18 -0.78 11.47
CA GLN A 13 10.13 -1.42 12.26
C GLN A 13 10.68 -2.37 13.31
N GLU A 14 11.67 -3.19 12.95
CA GLU A 14 12.36 -4.09 13.88
C GLU A 14 13.07 -3.30 14.99
N GLU A 15 13.83 -2.27 14.62
CA GLU A 15 14.62 -1.46 15.55
C GLU A 15 13.74 -0.67 16.54
N VAL A 16 12.67 -0.03 16.06
CA VAL A 16 11.73 0.70 16.93
C VAL A 16 10.96 -0.26 17.84
N THR A 17 10.62 -1.45 17.38
CA THR A 17 9.98 -2.47 18.22
C THR A 17 10.87 -2.86 19.40
N ASP A 18 12.18 -3.05 19.15
CA ASP A 18 13.16 -3.33 20.19
C ASP A 18 13.30 -2.16 21.18
N TYR A 19 13.31 -0.92 20.68
CA TYR A 19 13.33 0.28 21.53
C TYR A 19 12.10 0.39 22.42
N LEU A 20 10.90 0.20 21.86
CA LEU A 20 9.64 0.25 22.61
C LEU A 20 9.58 -0.82 23.70
N GLN A 21 10.05 -2.03 23.40
CA GLN A 21 10.10 -3.10 24.40
C GLN A 21 11.08 -2.76 25.53
N ALA A 22 12.29 -2.30 25.19
CA ALA A 22 13.30 -1.94 26.18
C ALA A 22 12.87 -0.74 27.05
N LEU A 23 12.17 0.24 26.47
CA LEU A 23 11.60 1.38 27.20
C LEU A 23 10.48 0.97 28.16
N ASN A 24 9.57 0.10 27.73
CA ASN A 24 8.53 -0.46 28.60
C ASN A 24 9.12 -1.25 29.78
N ASP A 25 10.08 -2.13 29.49
CA ASP A 25 10.77 -2.89 30.55
C ASP A 25 11.56 -1.97 31.50
N GLY A 26 12.15 -0.90 30.96
CA GLY A 26 12.85 0.13 31.72
C GLY A 26 11.92 0.87 32.69
N LEU A 27 10.79 1.39 32.20
CA LEU A 27 9.76 2.05 33.02
C LEU A 27 9.21 1.11 34.09
N LEU A 28 9.02 -0.16 33.78
CA LEU A 28 8.53 -1.14 34.73
C LEU A 28 9.51 -1.37 35.88
N ARG A 29 10.80 -1.51 35.56
CA ARG A 29 11.86 -1.77 36.54
C ARG A 29 12.14 -0.54 37.41
N ILE A 30 11.95 0.66 36.86
CA ILE A 30 12.28 1.91 37.57
C ILE A 30 11.42 2.13 38.81
N GLU A 31 10.20 1.58 38.84
CA GLU A 31 9.31 1.66 40.00
C GLU A 31 9.87 0.92 41.21
N MET A 32 10.66 -0.13 40.98
CA MET A 32 11.26 -0.99 42.01
C MET A 32 12.73 -0.65 42.30
N ALA A 33 13.40 0.09 41.42
CA ALA A 33 14.82 0.39 41.53
C ALA A 33 15.12 1.59 42.48
N GLU A 34 16.23 1.51 43.20
CA GLU A 34 16.68 2.57 44.13
C GLU A 34 18.14 2.99 43.86
N GLY A 35 18.48 4.22 44.25
CA GLY A 35 19.86 4.73 44.19
C GLY A 35 20.51 4.69 42.81
N ASN A 36 21.67 4.05 42.72
CA ASN A 36 22.48 4.00 41.49
C ASN A 36 21.81 3.21 40.36
N GLU A 37 21.09 2.13 40.67
CA GLU A 37 20.40 1.30 39.66
C GLU A 37 19.32 2.12 38.95
N ARG A 38 18.53 2.89 39.71
CA ARG A 38 17.52 3.80 39.17
C ARG A 38 18.14 4.82 38.21
N SER A 39 19.29 5.39 38.59
CA SER A 39 20.00 6.40 37.80
C SER A 39 20.58 5.84 36.49
N GLU A 40 20.99 4.57 36.47
CA GLU A 40 21.46 3.89 35.27
C GLU A 40 20.32 3.54 34.31
N LEU A 41 19.19 3.06 34.84
CA LEU A 41 17.98 2.79 34.06
C LEU A 41 17.46 4.04 33.35
N ILE A 42 17.40 5.18 34.03
CA ILE A 42 16.97 6.45 33.41
C ILE A 42 17.90 6.84 32.25
N ARG A 43 19.22 6.71 32.44
CA ARG A 43 20.21 7.01 31.39
C ARG A 43 20.07 6.08 30.18
N GLU A 44 19.79 4.81 30.42
CA GLU A 44 19.53 3.85 29.36
C GLU A 44 18.25 4.18 28.58
N MET A 45 17.15 4.47 29.28
CA MET A 45 15.90 4.86 28.64
C MET A 45 16.03 6.14 27.82
N ASN A 46 16.75 7.14 28.32
CA ASN A 46 16.98 8.38 27.57
C ASN A 46 17.75 8.13 26.26
N ARG A 47 18.79 7.29 26.32
CA ARG A 47 19.53 6.87 25.11
C ARG A 47 18.63 6.18 24.10
N LEU A 48 17.75 5.28 24.56
CA LEU A 48 16.80 4.58 23.69
C LEU A 48 15.80 5.54 23.04
N ALA A 49 15.26 6.50 23.80
CA ALA A 49 14.36 7.54 23.26
C ALA A 49 15.07 8.40 22.20
N HIS A 50 16.33 8.79 22.44
CA HIS A 50 17.14 9.53 21.47
C HIS A 50 17.38 8.74 20.18
N SER A 51 17.74 7.46 20.29
CA SER A 51 17.95 6.58 19.14
C SER A 51 16.66 6.38 18.34
N MET A 52 15.53 6.15 19.02
CA MET A 52 14.22 6.00 18.39
C MET A 52 13.81 7.26 17.60
N LYS A 53 14.03 8.44 18.18
CA LYS A 53 13.83 9.73 17.50
C LYS A 53 14.69 9.86 16.24
N GLY A 54 15.97 9.49 16.34
CA GLY A 54 16.91 9.53 15.21
C GLY A 54 16.49 8.59 14.07
N ALA A 55 16.09 7.36 14.41
CA ALA A 55 15.59 6.38 13.45
C ALA A 55 14.32 6.88 12.74
N ALA A 56 13.38 7.48 13.49
CA ALA A 56 12.13 8.01 12.93
C ALA A 56 12.37 9.15 11.94
N ARG A 57 13.29 10.07 12.26
CA ARG A 57 13.68 11.16 11.35
C ARG A 57 14.30 10.64 10.05
N ALA A 58 15.10 9.58 10.11
CA ALA A 58 15.77 9.01 8.94
C ALA A 58 14.79 8.40 7.93
N VAL A 59 13.65 7.88 8.41
CA VAL A 59 12.61 7.26 7.57
C VAL A 59 11.45 8.23 7.28
N GLY A 60 11.38 9.35 7.99
CA GLY A 60 10.38 10.40 7.79
C GLY A 60 9.08 10.21 8.57
N TYR A 61 9.08 9.41 9.63
CA TYR A 61 7.92 9.20 10.52
C TYR A 61 7.78 10.35 11.51
N SER A 62 6.95 11.32 11.15
CA SER A 62 6.87 12.61 11.84
C SER A 62 6.24 12.51 13.23
N MET A 63 5.23 11.65 13.40
CA MET A 63 4.60 11.43 14.69
C MET A 63 5.59 10.79 15.68
N ILE A 64 6.28 9.72 15.25
CA ILE A 64 7.23 8.99 16.11
C ILE A 64 8.39 9.89 16.51
N GLU A 65 8.89 10.71 15.59
CA GLU A 65 9.91 11.71 15.90
C GLU A 65 9.42 12.69 16.97
N THR A 66 8.19 13.21 16.83
CA THR A 66 7.61 14.20 17.74
C THR A 66 7.40 13.63 19.14
N VAL A 67 6.79 12.44 19.24
CA VAL A 67 6.54 11.78 20.52
C VAL A 67 7.86 11.34 21.16
N GLY A 68 8.78 10.76 20.39
CA GLY A 68 10.10 10.37 20.87
C GLY A 68 10.91 11.54 21.41
N HIS A 69 10.80 12.71 20.77
CA HIS A 69 11.43 13.94 21.27
C HIS A 69 10.83 14.39 22.61
N ALA A 70 9.50 14.43 22.74
CA ALA A 70 8.84 14.80 23.99
C ALA A 70 9.20 13.85 25.14
N MET A 71 9.28 12.55 24.88
CA MET A 71 9.75 11.56 25.86
C MET A 71 11.21 11.79 26.27
N GLU A 72 12.09 12.10 25.32
CA GLU A 72 13.49 12.42 25.59
C GLU A 72 13.61 13.67 26.49
N GLU A 73 12.80 14.71 26.25
CA GLU A 73 12.75 15.92 27.07
C GLU A 73 12.34 15.62 28.52
N VAL A 74 11.31 14.79 28.73
CA VAL A 74 10.89 14.32 30.06
C VAL A 74 12.06 13.60 30.74
N LEU A 75 12.67 12.62 30.08
CA LEU A 75 13.75 11.82 30.64
C LEU A 75 15.01 12.66 30.93
N ASN A 76 15.30 13.67 30.12
CA ASN A 76 16.39 14.63 30.35
C ASN A 76 16.19 15.40 31.66
N ARG A 77 14.97 15.86 31.94
CA ARG A 77 14.67 16.56 33.19
C ARG A 77 14.75 15.66 34.42
N VAL A 78 14.37 14.39 34.27
CA VAL A 78 14.54 13.38 35.30
C VAL A 78 16.02 13.11 35.57
N MET A 79 16.85 12.96 34.53
CA MET A 79 18.30 12.80 34.67
C MET A 79 18.97 14.00 35.33
N ALA A 80 18.52 15.22 35.01
CA ALA A 80 19.03 16.45 35.59
C ALA A 80 18.61 16.66 37.06
N GLY A 81 17.74 15.79 37.61
CA GLY A 81 17.19 15.94 38.96
C GLY A 81 16.19 17.09 39.10
N SER A 82 15.80 17.71 37.98
CA SER A 82 14.84 18.82 37.91
C SER A 82 13.38 18.37 37.90
N LEU A 83 13.15 17.08 37.62
CA LEU A 83 11.85 16.43 37.64
C LEU A 83 11.97 15.11 38.37
N GLU A 84 11.08 14.86 39.33
CA GLU A 84 10.99 13.53 39.93
C GLU A 84 10.14 12.64 39.02
N LEU A 85 10.60 11.42 38.74
CA LEU A 85 9.81 10.45 38.00
C LEU A 85 8.70 9.91 38.91
N SER A 86 7.63 10.69 39.01
CA SER A 86 6.39 10.32 39.70
C SER A 86 5.58 9.34 38.84
N PRO A 87 4.57 8.66 39.43
CA PRO A 87 3.67 7.80 38.67
C PRO A 87 2.95 8.53 37.54
N ASP A 88 2.54 9.79 37.77
CA ASP A 88 1.85 10.58 36.75
C ASP A 88 2.79 10.86 35.56
N VAL A 89 4.07 11.13 35.81
CA VAL A 89 5.08 11.29 34.75
C VAL A 89 5.33 9.96 34.03
N ALA A 90 5.38 8.85 34.75
CA ALA A 90 5.53 7.52 34.15
C ALA A 90 4.32 7.14 33.28
N ASP A 91 3.10 7.46 33.70
CA ASP A 91 1.87 7.24 32.92
C ASP A 91 1.92 8.01 31.59
N THR A 92 2.35 9.28 31.59
CA THR A 92 2.52 10.03 30.34
C THR A 92 3.57 9.43 29.40
N LEU A 93 4.66 8.87 29.94
CA LEU A 93 5.67 8.16 29.14
C LEU A 93 5.10 6.87 28.53
N TYR A 94 4.24 6.15 29.25
CA TYR A 94 3.54 5.00 28.70
C TYR A 94 2.52 5.40 27.62
N ASP A 95 1.80 6.51 27.77
CA ASP A 95 0.88 6.99 26.73
C ASP A 95 1.62 7.33 25.43
N GLY A 96 2.83 7.91 25.53
CA GLY A 96 3.72 8.11 24.38
C GLY A 96 4.17 6.80 23.73
N LEU A 97 4.58 5.81 24.52
CA LEU A 97 4.95 4.48 24.01
C LEU A 97 3.79 3.75 23.34
N ASP A 98 2.59 3.82 23.91
CA ASP A 98 1.38 3.23 23.35
C ASP A 98 1.05 3.86 21.98
N LEU A 99 1.14 5.19 21.87
CA LEU A 99 0.85 5.90 20.62
C LEU A 99 1.81 5.48 19.50
N ILE A 100 3.11 5.41 19.81
CA ILE A 100 4.12 4.91 18.86
C ILE A 100 3.84 3.44 18.51
N THR A 101 3.50 2.60 19.50
CA THR A 101 3.16 1.18 19.28
C THR A 101 1.93 1.02 18.38
N GLY A 102 0.92 1.88 18.51
CA GLY A 102 -0.27 1.89 17.67
C GLY A 102 0.08 2.13 16.19
N ALA A 103 0.86 3.18 15.94
CA ALA A 103 1.30 3.55 14.60
C ALA A 103 2.17 2.49 13.93
N MET A 104 3.11 1.90 14.67
CA MET A 104 4.01 0.87 14.15
C MET A 104 3.29 -0.41 13.72
N ASN A 105 2.11 -0.67 14.28
CA ASN A 105 1.33 -1.87 14.01
C ASN A 105 0.22 -1.65 12.95
N GLY A 106 0.18 -0.48 12.29
CA GLY A 106 -0.79 -0.20 11.22
C GLY A 106 -2.26 -0.24 11.67
N ASP A 107 -2.54 0.00 12.96
CA ASP A 107 -3.91 0.31 13.41
C ASP A 107 -4.32 1.70 12.92
N ASP A 108 -3.33 2.60 12.81
CA ASP A 108 -3.43 3.91 12.22
C ASP A 108 -2.10 4.15 11.45
N ASP A 109 -2.15 4.45 10.14
CA ASP A 109 -1.00 5.00 9.41
C ASP A 109 -0.58 6.35 10.04
N ASP A 110 0.67 6.80 9.82
CA ASP A 110 1.18 8.13 10.27
C ASP A 110 0.25 9.29 9.82
N GLU A 111 -0.54 9.08 8.75
CA GLU A 111 -1.55 10.03 8.24
C GLU A 111 -2.98 9.82 8.78
N THR A 112 -3.30 8.69 9.42
CA THR A 112 -4.67 8.41 9.92
C THR A 112 -4.83 8.66 11.42
N ILE A 113 -3.73 8.79 12.17
CA ILE A 113 -3.81 9.26 13.56
C ILE A 113 -4.23 10.73 13.55
N PRO A 114 -5.37 11.08 14.17
CA PRO A 114 -5.82 12.46 14.24
C PRO A 114 -4.76 13.34 14.93
N ALA A 115 -4.42 14.48 14.32
CA ALA A 115 -3.36 15.37 14.81
C ALA A 115 -3.60 15.88 16.24
N ASP A 116 -4.87 15.99 16.64
CA ASP A 116 -5.31 16.32 18.00
C ASP A 116 -4.90 15.28 19.04
N VAL A 117 -4.91 13.99 18.68
CA VAL A 117 -4.46 12.90 19.58
C VAL A 117 -2.95 12.97 19.81
N ILE A 118 -2.19 13.25 18.75
CA ILE A 118 -0.73 13.42 18.84
C ILE A 118 -0.42 14.65 19.70
N GLU A 119 -1.10 15.77 19.43
CA GLU A 119 -0.93 17.01 20.16
C GLU A 119 -1.31 16.85 21.65
N GLU A 120 -2.38 16.14 21.97
CA GLU A 120 -2.79 15.83 23.34
C GLU A 120 -1.70 15.06 24.09
N VAL A 121 -1.21 13.95 23.54
CA VAL A 121 -0.18 13.11 24.18
C VAL A 121 1.12 13.88 24.37
N VAL A 122 1.54 14.65 23.36
CA VAL A 122 2.76 15.46 23.43
C VAL A 122 2.61 16.59 24.45
N ASN A 123 1.44 17.23 24.52
CA ASN A 123 1.16 18.25 25.52
C ASN A 123 1.12 17.68 26.93
N ASN A 124 0.57 16.48 27.12
CA ASN A 124 0.58 15.79 28.41
C ASN A 124 2.01 15.46 28.87
N LEU A 125 2.85 14.95 27.96
CA LEU A 125 4.28 14.73 28.22
C LEU A 125 5.01 16.02 28.61
N ARG A 126 4.79 17.11 27.87
CA ARG A 126 5.42 18.41 28.13
C ARG A 126 4.94 19.04 29.44
N GLN A 127 3.64 18.98 29.73
CA GLN A 127 3.10 19.45 31.00
C GLN A 127 3.64 18.64 32.17
N ALA A 128 3.73 17.32 32.05
CA ALA A 128 4.35 16.46 33.06
C ALA A 128 5.83 16.81 33.28
N ALA A 129 6.53 17.24 32.23
CA ALA A 129 7.88 17.76 32.31
C ALA A 129 7.99 19.17 32.91
N GLY A 130 6.89 19.91 33.10
CA GLY A 130 6.91 21.33 33.45
C GLY A 130 7.42 22.22 32.32
N LEU A 131 7.09 21.86 31.07
CA LEU A 131 7.34 22.59 29.84
C LEU A 131 6.02 23.20 29.32
N ASP A 132 6.13 24.32 28.60
CA ASP A 132 4.97 24.92 27.93
C ASP A 132 4.41 23.96 26.86
N PRO A 133 3.07 23.88 26.67
CA PRO A 133 2.45 23.12 25.59
C PRO A 133 2.99 23.52 24.21
N LEU A 134 3.00 22.58 23.25
CA LEU A 134 3.13 22.96 21.85
C LEU A 134 1.96 23.89 21.49
N GLY A 135 2.25 25.02 20.85
CA GLY A 135 1.25 26.03 20.50
C GLY A 135 1.04 27.16 21.52
N ALA A 136 1.66 27.09 22.69
CA ALA A 136 1.67 28.19 23.67
C ALA A 136 2.69 29.30 23.30
N THR A 137 2.65 29.82 22.07
CA THR A 137 3.30 31.10 21.77
C THR A 137 2.31 32.23 21.97
N ASN A 138 2.55 33.01 23.01
CA ASN A 138 1.97 34.34 23.19
C ASN A 138 2.03 35.15 21.89
N ASP A 139 0.86 35.61 21.45
CA ASP A 139 0.67 36.85 20.69
C ASP A 139 1.24 38.05 21.48
N ALA A 140 2.57 38.22 21.49
CA ALA A 140 3.24 39.46 21.91
C ALA A 140 4.74 39.47 21.59
N ALA A 141 5.14 39.31 20.33
CA ALA A 141 6.44 39.80 19.87
C ALA A 141 6.38 40.20 18.40
N LYS A 142 6.22 41.50 18.15
CA LYS A 142 6.43 42.09 16.83
C LYS A 142 7.87 41.82 16.35
N PRO A 143 8.07 41.68 15.03
CA PRO A 143 9.37 41.39 14.46
C PRO A 143 10.24 42.65 14.58
N ASN A 144 11.40 42.52 15.21
CA ASN A 144 12.47 43.48 14.96
C ASN A 144 13.66 42.72 14.38
N GLY A 145 14.01 43.08 13.16
CA GLY A 145 15.15 42.53 12.46
C GLY A 145 16.43 42.87 13.20
N ASN A 146 17.31 41.87 13.29
CA ASN A 146 18.70 42.03 12.88
C ASN A 146 19.31 40.63 12.77
N GLY A 147 19.95 40.40 11.63
CA GLY A 147 20.60 39.14 11.33
C GLY A 147 21.76 38.86 12.28
N ALA A 148 21.95 37.58 12.57
CA ALA A 148 23.23 37.03 12.94
C ALA A 148 23.38 35.67 12.26
N ALA A 149 24.44 35.59 11.48
CA ALA A 149 24.90 34.48 10.69
C ALA A 149 24.79 33.10 11.36
N ILE A 150 24.29 32.15 10.58
CA ILE A 150 24.84 30.81 10.37
C ILE A 150 26.28 30.69 10.90
N ASN A 151 26.47 29.79 11.87
CA ASN A 151 27.77 29.23 12.15
C ASN A 151 27.70 27.72 11.91
N GLU A 152 27.96 27.34 10.66
CA GLU A 152 28.38 26.00 10.27
C GLU A 152 29.74 25.72 10.95
N ASN A 153 29.71 25.04 12.09
CA ASN A 153 30.78 24.16 12.57
C ASN A 153 30.37 23.57 13.93
N GLN A 154 29.62 22.48 13.87
CA GLN A 154 29.72 21.44 14.89
C GLN A 154 29.94 20.12 14.19
N GLU A 155 31.15 19.59 14.38
CA GLU A 155 31.60 18.30 13.88
C GLU A 155 30.63 17.19 14.29
N VAL A 156 30.27 16.38 13.30
CA VAL A 156 29.54 15.12 13.45
C VAL A 156 30.42 14.16 14.25
N PRO A 157 30.00 13.62 15.41
CA PRO A 157 30.70 12.51 16.03
C PRO A 157 30.35 11.23 15.27
N ASP A 158 31.35 10.66 14.60
CA ASP A 158 31.33 9.30 14.05
C ASP A 158 31.09 8.29 15.19
N ILE A 159 29.92 7.66 15.21
CA ILE A 159 29.59 6.55 16.11
C ILE A 159 29.39 5.28 15.29
N THR A 160 30.51 4.66 14.93
CA THR A 160 30.58 3.22 14.69
C THR A 160 30.59 2.47 16.05
N PRO A 161 29.72 1.47 16.29
CA PRO A 161 29.74 0.73 17.55
C PRO A 161 30.92 -0.27 17.60
N LYS A 162 31.88 -0.02 18.50
CA LYS A 162 32.95 -0.97 18.86
C LYS A 162 32.44 -2.02 19.86
N ALA A 163 32.19 -3.23 19.40
CA ALA A 163 32.15 -4.42 20.25
C ALA A 163 33.58 -4.90 20.58
N LYS A 164 33.89 -5.06 21.86
CA LYS A 164 35.15 -5.69 22.34
C LYS A 164 35.02 -7.21 22.24
N ALA A 165 35.87 -7.85 21.42
CA ALA A 165 36.22 -9.25 21.55
C ALA A 165 37.75 -9.41 21.54
N LYS A 166 38.24 -10.27 22.44
CA LYS A 166 39.64 -10.48 22.83
C LYS A 166 40.48 -11.07 21.68
N ALA A 167 41.72 -10.59 21.56
CA ALA A 167 42.70 -10.97 20.54
C ALA A 167 43.30 -12.37 20.72
N ALA A 168 43.47 -13.08 19.59
CA ALA A 168 44.53 -14.06 19.35
C ALA A 168 45.12 -13.83 17.94
N LYS A 169 46.44 -14.01 17.81
CA LYS A 169 47.32 -13.55 16.71
C LYS A 169 47.08 -14.21 15.32
N PRO A 170 47.53 -13.57 14.22
CA PRO A 170 47.18 -13.94 12.84
C PRO A 170 48.12 -14.99 12.22
N VAL A 171 47.56 -15.85 11.37
CA VAL A 171 48.30 -16.70 10.42
C VAL A 171 47.73 -16.45 9.02
N ALA A 172 48.63 -16.41 8.04
CA ALA A 172 48.46 -15.97 6.66
C ALA A 172 47.42 -16.75 5.83
N GLN A 173 46.76 -16.04 4.91
CA GLN A 173 45.91 -16.58 3.85
C GLN A 173 46.76 -17.14 2.69
N PRO A 174 46.31 -18.24 2.05
CA PRO A 174 46.48 -18.46 0.62
C PRO A 174 45.14 -18.42 -0.14
N GLU A 175 45.23 -18.03 -1.42
CA GLU A 175 44.16 -17.83 -2.41
C GLU A 175 43.26 -19.06 -2.67
N PRO A 176 42.02 -18.89 -3.18
CA PRO A 176 41.15 -20.00 -3.56
C PRO A 176 41.24 -20.37 -5.04
N LYS A 177 41.27 -21.68 -5.32
CA LYS A 177 40.91 -22.31 -6.61
C LYS A 177 40.20 -23.65 -6.33
N PRO A 178 39.50 -24.23 -7.30
CA PRO A 178 38.05 -24.43 -7.33
C PRO A 178 37.59 -25.81 -6.84
N GLU A 179 36.32 -25.92 -6.46
CA GLU A 179 35.65 -27.15 -6.01
C GLU A 179 35.03 -27.93 -7.21
N PRO A 180 34.97 -29.28 -7.17
CA PRO A 180 34.56 -30.10 -8.31
C PRO A 180 33.08 -30.53 -8.29
N GLU A 181 32.61 -30.87 -9.50
CA GLU A 181 31.41 -31.60 -9.95
C GLU A 181 30.98 -32.81 -9.07
N ALA A 182 29.78 -33.40 -9.12
CA ALA A 182 28.42 -33.16 -9.63
C ALA A 182 27.63 -34.44 -9.28
N LYS A 183 26.30 -34.41 -9.06
CA LYS A 183 25.36 -35.51 -9.43
C LYS A 183 23.92 -35.01 -9.69
N HIS A 184 23.51 -35.22 -10.94
CA HIS A 184 22.19 -35.30 -11.59
C HIS A 184 20.89 -35.14 -10.80
N ILE A 185 19.97 -34.33 -11.39
CA ILE A 185 18.64 -34.80 -11.86
C ILE A 185 18.37 -34.20 -13.26
N THR A 186 17.80 -35.04 -14.12
CA THR A 186 17.56 -34.96 -15.56
C THR A 186 16.46 -33.98 -15.97
N GLU A 187 16.71 -33.15 -16.98
CA GLU A 187 15.69 -32.42 -17.74
C GLU A 187 15.87 -32.68 -19.25
N ILE A 188 14.75 -32.94 -19.91
CA ILE A 188 14.64 -33.47 -21.29
C ILE A 188 14.79 -32.30 -22.27
N GLN A 189 15.79 -32.36 -23.16
CA GLN A 189 15.96 -31.41 -24.27
C GLN A 189 15.42 -32.01 -25.58
N ALA A 190 14.66 -31.18 -26.29
CA ALA A 190 14.16 -31.40 -27.64
C ALA A 190 15.29 -31.29 -28.68
N GLU A 191 15.29 -32.20 -29.64
CA GLU A 191 16.20 -32.29 -30.78
C GLU A 191 16.01 -31.11 -31.77
N GLN A 192 17.13 -30.50 -32.18
CA GLN A 192 17.24 -29.78 -33.45
C GLN A 192 18.12 -30.62 -34.40
N PRO A 193 17.74 -30.84 -35.68
CA PRO A 193 18.56 -31.57 -36.61
C PRO A 193 19.56 -30.69 -37.36
N GLU A 194 20.67 -31.34 -37.71
CA GLU A 194 21.91 -30.86 -38.34
C GLU A 194 21.73 -30.17 -39.71
N ALA A 195 22.51 -29.12 -39.95
CA ALA A 195 22.75 -28.55 -41.27
C ALA A 195 24.04 -29.13 -41.88
N VAL A 196 23.90 -29.83 -43.01
CA VAL A 196 25.00 -30.34 -43.83
C VAL A 196 25.35 -29.31 -44.92
N HIS A 197 26.62 -28.92 -44.99
CA HIS A 197 27.19 -28.14 -46.09
C HIS A 197 27.67 -29.03 -47.24
N ALA A 198 27.25 -28.76 -48.48
CA ALA A 198 27.96 -29.11 -49.71
C ALA A 198 27.68 -28.08 -50.83
N LYS A 199 28.67 -27.87 -51.71
CA LYS A 199 28.86 -26.71 -52.61
C LYS A 199 28.39 -26.95 -54.07
N HIS A 200 28.38 -25.83 -54.83
CA HIS A 200 28.34 -25.63 -56.31
C HIS A 200 26.93 -25.60 -56.93
N GLU A 201 26.54 -24.74 -57.88
CA GLU A 201 27.25 -23.93 -58.90
C GLU A 201 26.34 -22.78 -59.43
N ASN A 202 26.91 -21.78 -60.11
CA ASN A 202 26.25 -20.60 -60.70
C ASN A 202 25.48 -20.92 -61.99
N GLU A 203 24.35 -20.23 -62.23
CA GLU A 203 23.97 -19.68 -63.55
C GLU A 203 22.87 -18.60 -63.44
N HIS A 204 22.94 -17.58 -64.31
CA HIS A 204 22.11 -16.37 -64.37
C HIS A 204 20.66 -16.63 -64.82
N GLU A 205 19.68 -15.88 -64.29
CA GLU A 205 18.68 -15.17 -65.13
C GLU A 205 17.84 -14.14 -64.35
N GLN A 206 17.30 -13.16 -65.08
CA GLN A 206 16.80 -11.87 -64.64
C GLN A 206 15.37 -11.87 -64.07
N SER A 207 15.12 -10.89 -63.18
CA SER A 207 13.86 -10.13 -63.02
C SER A 207 12.57 -10.87 -62.64
N THR A 208 12.09 -10.65 -61.41
CA THR A 208 10.82 -9.95 -61.16
C THR A 208 10.67 -9.63 -59.68
N ALA A 209 10.20 -8.41 -59.41
CA ALA A 209 9.87 -7.93 -58.08
C ALA A 209 8.82 -8.83 -57.42
N THR A 210 9.12 -9.34 -56.23
CA THR A 210 8.09 -9.77 -55.28
C THR A 210 8.43 -9.15 -53.94
N MET A 211 7.59 -8.21 -53.49
CA MET A 211 7.61 -7.73 -52.11
C MET A 211 7.51 -8.95 -51.20
N THR A 212 8.59 -9.27 -50.50
CA THR A 212 8.58 -10.32 -49.49
C THR A 212 7.77 -9.78 -48.32
N MET A 213 6.50 -10.20 -48.22
CA MET A 213 5.72 -10.03 -47.00
C MET A 213 6.48 -10.72 -45.88
N VAL A 214 6.93 -9.93 -44.91
CA VAL A 214 7.40 -10.44 -43.62
C VAL A 214 6.17 -11.01 -42.92
N LEU A 215 5.95 -12.32 -43.05
CA LEU A 215 4.99 -13.05 -42.24
C LEU A 215 5.45 -12.94 -40.78
N ARG A 216 4.66 -12.25 -39.95
CA ARG A 216 4.76 -12.38 -38.50
C ARG A 216 4.65 -13.87 -38.15
N PRO A 217 5.42 -14.38 -37.16
CA PRO A 217 5.25 -15.75 -36.71
C PRO A 217 3.78 -15.97 -36.34
N PRO A 218 3.17 -17.11 -36.71
CA PRO A 218 1.80 -17.39 -36.32
C PRO A 218 1.75 -17.44 -34.80
N GLU A 219 1.00 -16.52 -34.19
CA GLU A 219 0.70 -16.63 -32.76
C GLU A 219 0.03 -17.99 -32.53
N GLU A 220 0.56 -18.77 -31.59
CA GLU A 220 -0.03 -20.06 -31.23
C GLU A 220 -1.39 -19.83 -30.57
N THR A 221 -2.46 -19.83 -31.37
CA THR A 221 -3.81 -19.61 -30.86
C THR A 221 -4.36 -20.88 -30.21
N LEU A 222 -4.62 -20.84 -28.90
CA LEU A 222 -5.31 -21.92 -28.18
C LEU A 222 -6.83 -21.64 -28.14
N ARG A 223 -7.64 -22.53 -28.72
CA ARG A 223 -9.11 -22.43 -28.62
C ARG A 223 -9.62 -22.98 -27.30
N VAL A 224 -10.08 -22.09 -26.43
CA VAL A 224 -10.70 -22.44 -25.14
C VAL A 224 -12.23 -22.38 -25.24
N ALA A 225 -12.93 -23.34 -24.63
CA ALA A 225 -14.39 -23.33 -24.56
C ALA A 225 -14.88 -22.22 -23.62
N VAL A 226 -15.89 -21.44 -24.05
CA VAL A 226 -16.46 -20.32 -23.28
C VAL A 226 -16.86 -20.73 -21.85
N ARG A 227 -17.47 -21.93 -21.70
CA ARG A 227 -17.87 -22.46 -20.39
C ARG A 227 -16.71 -22.63 -19.39
N LYS A 228 -15.49 -22.91 -19.86
CA LYS A 228 -14.32 -23.02 -18.97
C LYS A 228 -13.88 -21.65 -18.48
N LEU A 229 -13.93 -20.65 -19.35
CA LEU A 229 -13.61 -19.27 -18.99
C LEU A 229 -14.65 -18.69 -18.03
N ASP A 230 -15.93 -18.98 -18.25
CA ASP A 230 -17.01 -18.59 -17.33
C ASP A 230 -16.85 -19.23 -15.95
N HIS A 231 -16.39 -20.48 -15.90
CA HIS A 231 -16.11 -21.16 -14.63
C HIS A 231 -14.92 -20.52 -13.89
N LEU A 232 -13.81 -20.23 -14.59
CA LEU A 232 -12.67 -19.52 -13.98
C LEU A 232 -13.07 -18.14 -13.45
N MET A 233 -13.90 -17.40 -14.18
CA MET A 233 -14.44 -16.12 -13.70
C MET A 233 -15.30 -16.27 -12.43
N ALA A 234 -16.09 -17.35 -12.35
CA ALA A 234 -16.85 -17.64 -11.14
C ALA A 234 -15.93 -17.96 -9.95
N GLU A 235 -14.88 -18.76 -10.16
CA GLU A 235 -13.87 -19.07 -9.13
C GLU A 235 -13.11 -17.81 -8.66
N VAL A 236 -12.70 -16.94 -9.58
CA VAL A 236 -12.09 -15.63 -9.25
C VAL A 236 -13.08 -14.75 -8.47
N SER A 237 -14.35 -14.77 -8.84
CA SER A 237 -15.38 -14.01 -8.11
C SER A 237 -15.58 -14.56 -6.69
N GLU A 238 -15.54 -15.87 -6.50
CA GLU A 238 -15.55 -16.49 -5.16
C GLU A 238 -14.29 -16.11 -4.35
N LEU A 239 -13.13 -16.03 -5.00
CA LEU A 239 -11.89 -15.57 -4.39
C LEU A 239 -11.99 -14.11 -3.91
N LEU A 240 -12.63 -13.24 -4.69
CA LEU A 240 -12.90 -11.85 -4.27
C LEU A 240 -13.80 -11.80 -3.02
N VAL A 241 -14.83 -12.64 -2.95
CA VAL A 241 -15.67 -12.74 -1.75
C VAL A 241 -14.85 -13.23 -0.55
N ALA A 242 -13.99 -14.23 -0.73
CA ALA A 242 -13.10 -14.74 0.31
C ALA A 242 -12.12 -13.65 0.81
N ARG A 243 -11.57 -12.85 -0.11
CA ARG A 243 -10.73 -11.68 0.20
C ARG A 243 -11.50 -10.66 1.04
N MET A 244 -12.71 -10.27 0.63
CA MET A 244 -13.54 -9.32 1.39
C MET A 244 -13.82 -9.81 2.81
N GLN A 245 -14.12 -11.10 2.98
CA GLN A 245 -14.30 -11.71 4.30
C GLN A 245 -13.01 -11.69 5.13
N SER A 246 -11.85 -11.85 4.50
CA SER A 246 -10.56 -11.79 5.17
C SER A 246 -10.22 -10.40 5.66
N ASP A 247 -10.54 -9.36 4.88
CA ASP A 247 -10.40 -7.96 5.30
C ASP A 247 -11.33 -7.60 6.45
N GLU A 248 -12.56 -8.11 6.43
CA GLU A 248 -13.50 -7.93 7.55
C GLU A 248 -12.97 -8.59 8.84
N ARG A 249 -12.45 -9.82 8.75
CA ARG A 249 -11.81 -10.48 9.91
C ARG A 249 -10.61 -9.68 10.44
N ARG A 250 -9.80 -9.10 9.56
CA ARG A 250 -8.66 -8.25 9.96
C ARG A 250 -9.14 -7.03 10.76
N ARG A 251 -10.22 -6.37 10.32
CA ARG A 251 -10.82 -5.24 11.05
C ARG A 251 -11.34 -5.64 12.42
N GLN A 252 -12.02 -6.78 12.53
CA GLN A 252 -12.51 -7.30 13.80
C GLN A 252 -11.38 -7.58 14.80
N ILE A 253 -10.24 -8.13 14.33
CA ILE A 253 -9.07 -8.35 15.19
C ILE A 253 -8.44 -7.03 15.63
N SER A 254 -8.34 -6.04 14.74
CA SER A 254 -7.89 -4.70 15.11
C SER A 254 -8.81 -4.05 16.16
N GLU A 255 -10.12 -4.22 16.06
CA GLU A 255 -11.06 -3.75 17.07
C GLU A 255 -10.84 -4.41 18.45
N VAL A 256 -10.75 -5.75 18.49
CA VAL A 256 -10.46 -6.49 19.72
C VAL A 256 -9.11 -6.06 20.31
N ARG A 257 -8.11 -5.82 19.48
CA ARG A 257 -6.80 -5.34 19.89
C ARG A 257 -6.88 -3.94 20.52
N ARG A 258 -7.60 -3.00 19.89
CA ARG A 258 -7.81 -1.65 20.42
C ARG A 258 -8.49 -1.68 21.79
N ASP A 259 -9.50 -2.52 21.96
CA ASP A 259 -10.17 -2.66 23.26
C ASP A 259 -9.26 -3.29 24.32
N LEU A 260 -8.44 -4.26 23.93
CA LEU A 260 -7.44 -4.82 24.83
C LEU A 260 -6.38 -3.80 25.25
N MET A 261 -5.92 -2.92 24.33
CA MET A 261 -5.00 -1.84 24.68
C MET A 261 -5.63 -0.84 25.67
N LYS A 262 -6.88 -0.43 25.45
CA LYS A 262 -7.62 0.41 26.40
C LYS A 262 -7.71 -0.25 27.78
N TRP A 263 -8.00 -1.55 27.80
CA TRP A 263 -8.07 -2.31 29.05
C TRP A 263 -6.70 -2.38 29.75
N GLN A 264 -5.62 -2.60 29.00
CA GLN A 264 -4.26 -2.60 29.51
C GLN A 264 -3.87 -1.24 30.11
N ARG A 265 -4.28 -0.12 29.49
CA ARG A 265 -4.07 1.23 30.02
C ARG A 265 -4.81 1.45 31.35
N HIS A 266 -6.09 1.11 31.41
CA HIS A 266 -6.85 1.18 32.67
C HIS A 266 -6.23 0.30 33.77
N TRP A 267 -5.74 -0.89 33.39
CA TRP A 267 -5.11 -1.81 34.31
C TRP A 267 -3.81 -1.26 34.92
N ARG A 268 -2.99 -0.58 34.11
CA ARG A 268 -1.76 0.09 34.59
C ARG A 268 -2.07 1.12 35.68
N GLY A 269 -3.10 1.96 35.50
CA GLY A 269 -3.51 2.94 36.52
C GLY A 269 -3.96 2.31 37.85
N VAL A 270 -4.64 1.16 37.80
CA VAL A 270 -5.02 0.40 39.00
C VAL A 270 -3.80 -0.20 39.68
N ARG A 271 -2.86 -0.77 38.91
CA ARG A 271 -1.60 -1.33 39.43
C ARG A 271 -0.75 -0.26 40.11
N ALA A 272 -0.57 0.90 39.49
CA ALA A 272 0.18 2.01 40.06
C ALA A 272 -0.43 2.49 41.40
N SER A 273 -1.77 2.62 41.45
CA SER A 273 -2.51 2.97 42.68
C SER A 273 -2.33 1.93 43.78
N TYR A 274 -2.31 0.66 43.39
CA TYR A 274 -2.15 -0.47 44.29
C TYR A 274 -0.72 -0.56 44.88
N ILE A 275 0.31 -0.42 44.04
CA ILE A 275 1.72 -0.39 44.48
C ILE A 275 1.96 0.74 45.49
N ARG A 276 1.35 1.92 45.28
CA ARG A 276 1.40 3.04 46.22
C ARG A 276 0.80 2.69 47.59
N LEU A 277 -0.34 1.99 47.61
CA LEU A 277 -0.98 1.56 48.85
C LEU A 277 -0.10 0.58 49.63
N VAL A 278 0.50 -0.38 48.93
CA VAL A 278 1.41 -1.38 49.52
C VAL A 278 2.65 -0.70 50.11
N ARG A 279 3.29 0.23 49.39
CA ARG A 279 4.44 1.00 49.88
C ARG A 279 4.10 1.78 51.16
N ARG A 280 2.98 2.50 51.17
CA ARG A 280 2.52 3.26 52.34
C ARG A 280 2.26 2.37 53.57
N GLN A 281 1.79 1.14 53.35
CA GLN A 281 1.52 0.19 54.44
C GLN A 281 2.80 -0.46 54.98
N GLN A 282 3.80 -0.69 54.12
CA GLN A 282 5.14 -1.16 54.52
C GLN A 282 5.90 -0.13 55.37
N GLU A 283 5.74 1.17 55.10
CA GLU A 283 6.31 2.26 55.92
C GLU A 283 5.72 2.33 57.33
N SER A 284 4.53 1.77 57.56
CA SER A 284 3.85 1.74 58.87
C SER A 284 4.16 0.49 59.72
N ASP A 285 5.19 -0.29 59.35
CA ASP A 285 5.71 -1.48 60.07
C ASP A 285 4.64 -2.55 60.40
N SER A 286 3.52 -2.53 59.67
CA SER A 286 2.40 -3.45 59.83
C SER A 286 2.39 -4.47 58.69
N ALA A 287 2.39 -5.77 59.05
CA ALA A 287 2.32 -6.84 58.06
C ALA A 287 1.08 -6.68 57.16
N LEU A 288 1.27 -6.86 55.85
CA LEU A 288 0.16 -6.84 54.89
C LEU A 288 -0.83 -7.96 55.21
N PRO A 289 -2.14 -7.67 55.26
CA PRO A 289 -3.18 -8.69 55.34
C PRO A 289 -3.00 -9.77 54.24
N PRO A 290 -3.16 -11.07 54.57
CA PRO A 290 -2.98 -12.16 53.60
C PRO A 290 -3.95 -12.06 52.40
N GLU A 291 -5.12 -11.45 52.57
CA GLU A 291 -6.07 -11.16 51.49
C GLU A 291 -5.50 -10.16 50.48
N LEU A 292 -4.77 -9.16 50.95
CA LEU A 292 -4.12 -8.18 50.08
C LEU A 292 -2.99 -8.84 49.29
N VAL A 293 -2.16 -9.68 49.94
CA VAL A 293 -1.10 -10.44 49.26
C VAL A 293 -1.66 -11.35 48.15
N ALA A 294 -2.79 -12.01 48.40
CA ALA A 294 -3.46 -12.82 47.40
C ALA A 294 -3.95 -11.97 46.20
N LEU A 295 -4.47 -10.77 46.46
CA LEU A 295 -4.87 -9.82 45.43
C LEU A 295 -3.68 -9.33 44.59
N ILE A 296 -2.51 -9.05 45.19
CA ILE A 296 -1.27 -8.69 44.46
C ILE A 296 -0.93 -9.76 43.45
N LYS A 297 -0.84 -10.99 43.94
CA LYS A 297 -0.43 -12.13 43.13
C LYS A 297 -1.42 -12.38 42.00
N PHE A 298 -2.72 -12.20 42.26
CA PHE A 298 -3.76 -12.24 41.23
C PHE A 298 -3.55 -11.13 40.19
N MET A 299 -3.30 -9.89 40.62
CA MET A 299 -3.09 -8.77 39.73
C MET A 299 -1.86 -8.93 38.83
N GLU A 300 -0.71 -9.28 39.39
CA GLU A 300 0.53 -9.56 38.64
C GLU A 300 0.37 -10.72 37.66
N THR A 301 -0.45 -11.72 38.02
CA THR A 301 -0.75 -12.86 37.15
C THR A 301 -1.63 -12.41 35.98
N ASN A 302 -2.66 -11.60 36.23
CA ASN A 302 -3.50 -11.05 35.17
C ASN A 302 -2.73 -10.14 34.22
N GLU A 303 -1.83 -9.32 34.73
CA GLU A 303 -1.00 -8.46 33.89
C GLU A 303 -0.13 -9.27 32.91
N ARG A 304 0.47 -10.37 33.40
CA ARG A 304 1.22 -11.30 32.53
C ARG A 304 0.32 -11.94 31.47
N TYR A 305 -0.92 -12.29 31.82
CA TYR A 305 -1.89 -12.80 30.85
C TYR A 305 -2.29 -11.75 29.81
N LEU A 306 -2.62 -10.53 30.25
CA LEU A 306 -2.96 -9.41 29.37
C LEU A 306 -1.82 -9.13 28.39
N SER A 307 -0.60 -8.95 28.89
CA SER A 307 0.58 -8.67 28.06
C SER A 307 0.83 -9.76 27.02
N ARG A 308 0.66 -11.03 27.42
CA ARG A 308 0.80 -12.17 26.50
C ARG A 308 -0.28 -12.15 25.41
N VAL A 309 -1.54 -11.93 25.77
CA VAL A 309 -2.64 -11.87 24.80
C VAL A 309 -2.48 -10.68 23.86
N THR A 310 -2.07 -9.51 24.36
CA THR A 310 -1.79 -8.33 23.52
C THR A 310 -0.70 -8.62 22.50
N ARG A 311 0.41 -9.25 22.93
CA ARG A 311 1.50 -9.63 22.01
C ARG A 311 1.03 -10.63 20.95
N GLN A 312 0.27 -11.66 21.36
CA GLN A 312 -0.26 -12.66 20.42
C GLN A 312 -1.24 -12.06 19.40
N LEU A 313 -2.14 -11.17 19.85
CA LEU A 313 -3.07 -10.47 18.95
C LEU A 313 -2.36 -9.51 18.00
N THR A 314 -1.30 -8.84 18.46
CA THR A 314 -0.49 -7.96 17.62
C THR A 314 0.21 -8.76 16.52
N GLN A 315 0.86 -9.87 16.87
CA GLN A 315 1.49 -10.77 15.90
C GLN A 315 0.47 -11.36 14.90
N LEU A 316 -0.69 -11.80 15.40
CA LEU A 316 -1.76 -12.31 14.53
C LEU A 316 -2.28 -11.23 13.58
N GLY A 317 -2.47 -10.00 14.06
CA GLY A 317 -2.89 -8.86 13.25
C GLY A 317 -1.89 -8.53 12.15
N GLN A 318 -0.59 -8.54 12.46
CA GLN A 318 0.48 -8.33 11.48
C GLN A 318 0.50 -9.44 10.41
N HIS A 319 0.45 -10.71 10.80
CA HIS A 319 0.41 -11.83 9.85
C HIS A 319 -0.83 -11.75 8.95
N MET A 320 -2.01 -11.46 9.51
CA MET A 320 -3.22 -11.31 8.70
C MET A 320 -3.19 -10.10 7.76
N ALA A 321 -2.53 -9.01 8.14
CA ALA A 321 -2.34 -7.87 7.26
C ALA A 321 -1.44 -8.23 6.06
N GLN A 322 -0.34 -8.95 6.31
CA GLN A 322 0.56 -9.44 5.25
C GLN A 322 -0.16 -10.43 4.32
N ASP A 323 -0.86 -11.41 4.87
CA ASP A 323 -1.61 -12.41 4.10
C ASP A 323 -2.70 -11.75 3.23
N ASN A 324 -3.44 -10.77 3.77
CA ASN A 324 -4.46 -10.05 3.00
C ASN A 324 -3.87 -9.21 1.86
N MET A 325 -2.71 -8.57 2.08
CA MET A 325 -2.02 -7.82 1.04
C MET A 325 -1.57 -8.74 -0.09
N GLN A 326 -1.02 -9.92 0.25
CA GLN A 326 -0.61 -10.91 -0.74
C GLN A 326 -1.80 -11.51 -1.50
N LEU A 327 -2.88 -11.85 -0.79
CA LEU A 327 -4.12 -12.35 -1.41
C LEU A 327 -4.75 -11.30 -2.33
N THR A 328 -4.70 -10.03 -1.95
CA THR A 328 -5.15 -8.91 -2.80
C THR A 328 -4.38 -8.88 -4.11
N ALA A 329 -3.04 -8.83 -4.05
CA ALA A 329 -2.20 -8.74 -5.24
C ALA A 329 -2.38 -9.97 -6.16
N LEU A 330 -2.47 -11.18 -5.60
CA LEU A 330 -2.68 -12.39 -6.38
C LEU A 330 -4.08 -12.44 -7.01
N SER A 331 -5.11 -11.98 -6.28
CA SER A 331 -6.48 -11.97 -6.80
C SER A 331 -6.65 -10.97 -7.93
N ASP A 332 -6.08 -9.77 -7.80
CA ASP A 332 -6.13 -8.73 -8.82
C ASP A 332 -5.40 -9.21 -10.10
N LEU A 333 -4.21 -9.80 -9.96
CA LEU A 333 -3.47 -10.39 -11.08
C LEU A 333 -4.27 -11.49 -11.80
N LEU A 334 -4.86 -12.42 -11.05
CA LEU A 334 -5.68 -13.48 -11.63
C LEU A 334 -6.93 -12.95 -12.33
N GLN A 335 -7.56 -11.91 -11.76
CA GLN A 335 -8.71 -11.28 -12.38
C GLN A 335 -8.34 -10.63 -13.72
N ASP A 336 -7.21 -9.92 -13.77
CA ASP A 336 -6.71 -9.30 -15.00
C ASP A 336 -6.33 -10.36 -16.05
N ASP A 337 -5.64 -11.43 -15.65
CA ASP A 337 -5.26 -12.53 -16.53
C ASP A 337 -6.50 -13.20 -17.14
N VAL A 338 -7.51 -13.56 -16.33
CA VAL A 338 -8.72 -14.21 -16.84
C VAL A 338 -9.57 -13.25 -17.69
N ALA A 339 -9.62 -11.96 -17.33
CA ALA A 339 -10.27 -10.95 -18.15
C ALA A 339 -9.59 -10.81 -19.53
N SER A 340 -8.25 -10.81 -19.57
CA SER A 340 -7.49 -10.73 -20.82
C SER A 340 -7.79 -11.88 -21.77
N LEU A 341 -8.00 -13.10 -21.25
CA LEU A 341 -8.34 -14.29 -22.04
C LEU A 341 -9.71 -14.20 -22.74
N ARG A 342 -10.59 -13.28 -22.31
CA ARG A 342 -11.91 -13.04 -22.92
C ARG A 342 -11.93 -11.91 -23.93
N MET A 343 -10.84 -11.14 -24.00
CA MET A 343 -10.77 -9.98 -24.89
C MET A 343 -10.79 -10.44 -26.35
N MET A 344 -11.59 -9.74 -27.16
CA MET A 344 -11.64 -9.94 -28.61
C MET A 344 -11.55 -8.59 -29.32
N PRO A 345 -10.95 -8.52 -30.51
CA PRO A 345 -10.91 -7.29 -31.28
C PRO A 345 -12.33 -6.87 -31.71
N PHE A 346 -12.61 -5.57 -31.65
CA PHE A 346 -13.88 -4.98 -32.11
C PHE A 346 -14.19 -5.33 -33.58
N GLU A 347 -13.15 -5.57 -34.38
CA GLU A 347 -13.23 -6.05 -35.77
C GLU A 347 -14.15 -7.28 -35.93
N SER A 348 -14.24 -8.14 -34.92
CA SER A 348 -15.09 -9.34 -34.95
C SER A 348 -16.57 -9.06 -35.24
N ILE A 349 -17.10 -7.89 -34.82
CA ILE A 349 -18.49 -7.48 -35.07
C ILE A 349 -18.65 -6.48 -36.22
N VAL A 350 -17.55 -5.82 -36.64
CA VAL A 350 -17.52 -4.80 -37.71
C VAL A 350 -18.11 -5.32 -39.03
N GLY A 351 -17.79 -6.55 -39.41
CA GLY A 351 -18.27 -7.12 -40.67
C GLY A 351 -19.80 -7.26 -40.75
N SER A 352 -20.50 -7.27 -39.60
CA SER A 352 -21.96 -7.27 -39.56
C SER A 352 -22.55 -5.88 -39.80
N PHE A 353 -21.91 -4.84 -39.27
CA PHE A 353 -22.32 -3.44 -39.44
C PHE A 353 -22.16 -2.98 -40.89
N GLN A 354 -21.03 -3.31 -41.52
CA GLN A 354 -20.78 -2.97 -42.93
C GLN A 354 -21.83 -3.56 -43.87
N ARG A 355 -22.24 -4.82 -43.64
CA ARG A 355 -23.32 -5.47 -44.40
C ARG A 355 -24.65 -4.76 -44.21
N MET A 356 -25.04 -4.51 -42.96
CA MET A 356 -26.29 -3.84 -42.63
C MET A 356 -26.38 -2.43 -43.23
N VAL A 357 -25.34 -1.60 -43.09
CA VAL A 357 -25.32 -0.24 -43.66
C VAL A 357 -25.43 -0.29 -45.19
N ARG A 358 -24.75 -1.24 -45.85
CA ARG A 358 -24.83 -1.41 -47.31
C ARG A 358 -26.23 -1.85 -47.76
N ASP A 359 -26.88 -2.74 -47.01
CA ASP A 359 -28.22 -3.21 -47.35
C ASP A 359 -29.27 -2.10 -47.20
N ILE A 360 -29.22 -1.33 -46.11
CA ILE A 360 -30.14 -0.21 -45.87
C ILE A 360 -29.88 0.94 -46.87
N SER A 361 -28.61 1.23 -47.16
CA SER A 361 -28.20 2.21 -48.18
C SER A 361 -28.82 1.90 -49.55
N ARG A 362 -28.85 0.62 -49.94
CA ARG A 362 -29.48 0.17 -51.19
C ARG A 362 -31.01 0.27 -51.15
N GLU A 363 -31.63 -0.11 -50.03
CA GLU A 363 -33.09 -0.04 -49.87
C GLU A 363 -33.61 1.40 -49.92
N GLN A 364 -32.85 2.36 -49.38
CA GLN A 364 -33.22 3.78 -49.37
C GLN A 364 -32.62 4.60 -50.51
N ASN A 365 -31.87 3.96 -51.41
CA ASN A 365 -31.20 4.62 -52.55
C ASN A 365 -30.32 5.82 -52.13
N LYS A 366 -29.52 5.65 -51.06
CA LYS A 366 -28.58 6.66 -50.55
C LYS A 366 -27.15 6.17 -50.69
N GLU A 367 -26.21 7.01 -51.14
CA GLU A 367 -24.78 6.69 -51.13
C GLU A 367 -24.14 7.04 -49.79
N ILE A 368 -23.52 6.06 -49.13
CA ILE A 368 -22.97 6.22 -47.77
C ILE A 368 -21.57 5.62 -47.70
N HIS A 369 -20.64 6.37 -47.13
CA HIS A 369 -19.30 5.94 -46.77
C HIS A 369 -19.22 5.69 -45.26
N LEU A 370 -19.02 4.43 -44.86
CA LEU A 370 -18.80 4.04 -43.47
C LEU A 370 -17.30 3.95 -43.20
N GLU A 371 -16.80 4.84 -42.34
CA GLU A 371 -15.43 4.82 -41.84
C GLU A 371 -15.40 4.21 -40.44
N ILE A 372 -14.51 3.24 -40.21
CA ILE A 372 -14.36 2.57 -38.92
C ILE A 372 -12.93 2.76 -38.44
N ILE A 373 -12.78 3.42 -37.30
CA ILE A 373 -11.50 3.78 -36.70
C ILE A 373 -11.35 3.01 -35.40
N GLY A 374 -10.19 2.36 -35.18
CA GLY A 374 -9.92 1.62 -33.94
C GLY A 374 -10.50 0.20 -33.91
N ALA A 375 -10.68 -0.46 -35.06
CA ALA A 375 -11.21 -1.83 -35.13
C ALA A 375 -10.36 -2.88 -34.36
N HIS A 376 -9.08 -2.60 -34.13
CA HIS A 376 -8.16 -3.47 -33.42
C HIS A 376 -8.27 -3.36 -31.88
N VAL A 377 -9.05 -2.41 -31.35
CA VAL A 377 -9.24 -2.28 -29.90
C VAL A 377 -9.88 -3.55 -29.36
N GLU A 378 -9.28 -4.13 -28.33
CA GLU A 378 -9.74 -5.35 -27.69
C GLU A 378 -10.79 -5.03 -26.62
N ILE A 379 -11.90 -5.76 -26.64
CA ILE A 379 -13.05 -5.57 -25.76
C ILE A 379 -13.51 -6.94 -25.27
N ASP A 380 -14.00 -7.00 -24.02
CA ASP A 380 -14.59 -8.21 -23.46
C ASP A 380 -15.70 -8.74 -24.38
N LYS A 381 -15.67 -10.05 -24.67
CA LYS A 381 -16.65 -10.70 -25.55
C LYS A 381 -18.11 -10.45 -25.14
N MET A 382 -18.44 -10.53 -23.85
CA MET A 382 -19.82 -10.32 -23.40
C MET A 382 -20.25 -8.88 -23.62
N VAL A 383 -19.33 -7.92 -23.41
CA VAL A 383 -19.56 -6.51 -23.69
C VAL A 383 -19.73 -6.28 -25.19
N LEU A 384 -18.90 -6.90 -26.05
CA LEU A 384 -19.07 -6.84 -27.51
C LEU A 384 -20.42 -7.40 -27.97
N ASP A 385 -20.79 -8.57 -27.48
CA ASP A 385 -22.06 -9.23 -27.82
C ASP A 385 -23.25 -8.37 -27.37
N ALA A 386 -23.17 -7.73 -26.20
CA ALA A 386 -24.20 -6.83 -25.69
C ALA A 386 -24.27 -5.48 -26.44
N LEU A 387 -23.14 -4.96 -26.91
CA LEU A 387 -23.06 -3.68 -27.64
C LEU A 387 -23.52 -3.80 -29.10
N LYS A 388 -23.52 -5.01 -29.66
CA LYS A 388 -23.88 -5.25 -31.06
C LYS A 388 -25.23 -4.66 -31.43
N ASP A 389 -26.30 -5.00 -30.71
CA ASP A 389 -27.66 -4.55 -31.05
C ASP A 389 -27.87 -3.03 -30.86
N PRO A 390 -27.40 -2.40 -29.76
CA PRO A 390 -27.40 -0.94 -29.63
C PRO A 390 -26.67 -0.22 -30.77
N LEU A 391 -25.49 -0.69 -31.16
CA LEU A 391 -24.72 -0.09 -32.26
C LEU A 391 -25.42 -0.27 -33.60
N VAL A 392 -26.02 -1.44 -33.86
CA VAL A 392 -26.88 -1.64 -35.04
C VAL A 392 -27.97 -0.58 -35.08
N HIS A 393 -28.63 -0.33 -33.95
CA HIS A 393 -29.72 0.64 -33.87
C HIS A 393 -29.23 2.08 -34.09
N LEU A 394 -28.10 2.49 -33.50
CA LEU A 394 -27.51 3.82 -33.72
C LEU A 394 -27.11 4.04 -35.18
N LEU A 395 -26.45 3.06 -35.79
CA LEU A 395 -26.07 3.11 -37.20
C LEU A 395 -27.30 3.15 -38.11
N ARG A 396 -28.33 2.33 -37.83
CA ARG A 396 -29.60 2.37 -38.56
C ARG A 396 -30.26 3.75 -38.45
N ASN A 397 -30.36 4.32 -37.26
CA ASN A 397 -30.97 5.63 -37.05
C ASN A 397 -30.23 6.73 -37.84
N SER A 398 -28.90 6.62 -37.92
CA SER A 398 -28.06 7.52 -38.71
C SER A 398 -28.35 7.38 -40.21
N VAL A 399 -28.53 6.16 -40.72
CA VAL A 399 -28.84 5.91 -42.14
C VAL A 399 -30.29 6.26 -42.50
N ASP A 400 -31.26 5.88 -41.68
CA ASP A 400 -32.69 6.04 -41.94
C ASP A 400 -33.14 7.50 -41.78
N HIS A 401 -32.69 8.14 -40.71
CA HIS A 401 -33.20 9.44 -40.28
C HIS A 401 -32.14 10.55 -40.27
N GLY A 402 -30.88 10.23 -39.99
CA GLY A 402 -29.79 11.21 -39.96
C GLY A 402 -29.41 11.71 -41.36
N LEU A 403 -28.96 10.79 -42.21
CA LEU A 403 -28.46 11.07 -43.56
C LEU A 403 -29.62 11.30 -44.54
N GLU A 404 -29.56 12.45 -45.22
CA GLU A 404 -30.44 12.84 -46.30
C GLU A 404 -30.05 12.10 -47.60
N ASP A 405 -30.97 12.05 -48.57
CA ASP A 405 -30.71 11.57 -49.94
C ASP A 405 -29.76 12.50 -50.71
N GLY A 406 -29.13 11.96 -51.76
CA GLY A 406 -28.07 12.66 -52.50
C GLY A 406 -28.52 14.02 -53.07
N ASP A 407 -29.72 14.08 -53.63
CA ASP A 407 -30.29 15.30 -54.22
C ASP A 407 -30.52 16.38 -53.14
N THR A 408 -31.07 15.99 -51.99
CA THR A 408 -31.28 16.90 -50.84
C THR A 408 -29.94 17.39 -50.25
N ARG A 409 -28.91 16.55 -50.23
CA ARG A 409 -27.57 16.92 -49.74
C ARG A 409 -26.90 17.94 -50.65
N GLU A 410 -26.98 17.77 -51.96
CA GLU A 410 -26.44 18.74 -52.93
C GLU A 410 -27.17 20.09 -52.84
N ALA A 411 -28.50 20.07 -52.65
CA ALA A 411 -29.28 21.29 -52.43
C ALA A 411 -28.86 22.03 -51.14
N ALA A 412 -28.39 21.30 -50.12
CA ALA A 412 -27.84 21.85 -48.88
C ALA A 412 -26.34 22.22 -48.97
N GLY A 413 -25.69 22.03 -50.13
CA GLY A 413 -24.26 22.31 -50.33
C GLY A 413 -23.31 21.29 -49.70
N LYS A 414 -23.81 20.09 -49.38
CA LYS A 414 -23.02 18.97 -48.84
C LYS A 414 -22.57 18.02 -49.95
N ALA A 415 -21.62 17.13 -49.65
CA ALA A 415 -21.21 16.08 -50.57
C ALA A 415 -22.35 15.10 -50.84
N HIS A 416 -22.47 14.60 -52.09
CA HIS A 416 -23.48 13.63 -52.51
C HIS A 416 -23.47 12.36 -51.63
N THR A 417 -22.27 11.85 -51.33
CA THR A 417 -22.07 10.72 -50.42
C THR A 417 -22.16 11.17 -48.96
N GLY A 418 -22.99 10.50 -48.16
CA GLY A 418 -23.08 10.70 -46.70
C GLY A 418 -21.91 10.04 -45.97
N SER A 419 -21.40 10.68 -44.93
CA SER A 419 -20.30 10.15 -44.11
C SER A 419 -20.83 9.64 -42.77
N LEU A 420 -20.51 8.39 -42.44
CA LEU A 420 -20.81 7.75 -41.16
C LEU A 420 -19.50 7.26 -40.55
N ILE A 421 -19.21 7.68 -39.33
CA ILE A 421 -17.97 7.38 -38.61
C ILE A 421 -18.32 6.55 -37.38
N LEU A 422 -17.66 5.41 -37.23
CA LEU A 422 -17.66 4.61 -36.01
C LEU A 422 -16.24 4.55 -35.47
N LYS A 423 -15.99 5.25 -34.37
CA LYS A 423 -14.66 5.37 -33.78
C LYS A 423 -14.65 4.69 -32.41
N VAL A 424 -13.67 3.82 -32.20
CA VAL A 424 -13.43 3.13 -30.94
C VAL A 424 -12.07 3.55 -30.40
N GLU A 425 -12.04 4.07 -29.18
CA GLU A 425 -10.80 4.46 -28.49
C GLU A 425 -10.78 3.86 -27.08
N GLN A 426 -9.62 3.37 -26.65
CA GLN A 426 -9.38 3.00 -25.26
C GLN A 426 -8.79 4.19 -24.51
N ARG A 427 -9.42 4.59 -23.40
CA ARG A 427 -8.96 5.67 -22.50
C ARG A 427 -8.82 5.11 -21.08
N GLY A 428 -7.62 4.63 -20.75
CA GLY A 428 -7.37 3.94 -19.50
C GLY A 428 -8.17 2.64 -19.44
N SER A 429 -9.04 2.51 -18.43
CA SER A 429 -9.96 1.37 -18.26
C SER A 429 -11.27 1.50 -19.02
N GLU A 430 -11.55 2.66 -19.62
CA GLU A 430 -12.80 2.91 -20.34
C GLU A 430 -12.62 2.73 -21.85
N ILE A 431 -13.65 2.19 -22.49
CA ILE A 431 -13.74 2.12 -23.95
C ILE A 431 -14.78 3.15 -24.39
N VAL A 432 -14.33 4.11 -25.21
CA VAL A 432 -15.16 5.17 -25.76
C VAL A 432 -15.51 4.79 -27.20
N ILE A 433 -16.80 4.58 -27.44
CA ILE A 433 -17.34 4.32 -28.78
C ILE A 433 -18.12 5.55 -29.23
N ILE A 434 -17.71 6.13 -30.34
CA ILE A 434 -18.29 7.34 -30.92
C ILE A 434 -18.92 6.96 -32.26
N VAL A 435 -20.22 7.22 -32.38
CA VAL A 435 -20.96 7.15 -33.63
C VAL A 435 -21.24 8.58 -34.07
N GLY A 436 -20.79 8.95 -35.27
CA GLY A 436 -21.01 10.29 -35.83
C GLY A 436 -21.47 10.22 -37.27
N ASP A 437 -22.44 11.06 -37.63
CA ASP A 437 -22.93 11.23 -38.99
C ASP A 437 -22.88 12.71 -39.40
N ASP A 438 -22.82 12.98 -40.71
CA ASP A 438 -22.86 14.33 -41.29
C ASP A 438 -24.25 14.72 -41.82
N GLY A 439 -25.29 14.13 -41.23
CA GLY A 439 -26.68 14.30 -41.60
C GLY A 439 -27.27 15.66 -41.19
N ARG A 440 -28.61 15.70 -41.11
CA ARG A 440 -29.35 16.94 -40.78
C ARG A 440 -29.31 17.33 -39.30
N GLY A 441 -28.79 16.44 -38.45
CA GLY A 441 -28.83 16.61 -37.00
C GLY A 441 -30.24 16.59 -36.41
N PHE A 442 -30.36 16.93 -35.12
CA PHE A 442 -31.65 16.97 -34.43
C PHE A 442 -32.32 18.34 -34.58
N ASP A 443 -33.61 18.35 -34.95
CA ASP A 443 -34.42 19.57 -34.93
C ASP A 443 -34.83 19.90 -33.49
N ILE A 444 -34.05 20.77 -32.85
CA ILE A 444 -34.22 21.19 -31.45
C ILE A 444 -35.60 21.83 -31.22
N ASN A 445 -36.17 22.51 -32.23
CA ASN A 445 -37.46 23.19 -32.09
C ASN A 445 -38.61 22.19 -32.05
N ARG A 446 -38.52 21.12 -32.84
CA ARG A 446 -39.53 20.06 -32.90
C ARG A 446 -39.50 19.16 -31.66
N ILE A 447 -38.34 18.97 -31.06
CA ILE A 447 -38.17 18.22 -29.81
C ILE A 447 -38.73 18.99 -28.61
N LYS A 448 -38.56 20.32 -28.55
CA LYS A 448 -39.11 21.17 -27.47
C LYS A 448 -40.64 21.29 -27.46
N GLN A 449 -41.32 20.94 -28.55
CA GLN A 449 -42.77 21.02 -28.69
C GLN A 449 -43.51 19.71 -28.32
N LYS A 450 -42.78 18.62 -28.10
CA LYS A 450 -43.29 17.39 -27.50
C LYS A 450 -42.93 17.37 -26.01
#